data_AF-A0A2G9TMG2-F1
#
_entry.id   AF-A0A2G9TMG2-F1
#
_cell.length_a   1.000
_cell.length_b   1.000
_cell.length_c   1.000
_cell.angle_alpha   90.00
_cell.angle_beta   90.00
_cell.angle_gamma   90.00
#
_symmetry.space_group_name_H-M   'P 1'
#
loop_
_entity.id
_entity.type
_entity.pdbx_description
1 polymer ?
#
loop_
_entity_poly.entity_id
_entity_poly.type
_entity_poly.pdbx_seq_one_letter_code
_entity_poly.pdbx_strand_id
1 'polypeptide(L)'
;MADTLIAGERNHSRNELDIEVFSSNVLFYCGLYLGLGVALLAVGYIANASLYTMCERRIHIIRAKYLRAVMRQDMTWFDQQQTGALTMKMSSGMERIKDGIGDKLGLILGAFGSFVGGNSLGFYLSWRMTLVMLITVPLLMGATQVSGKLLSRASKMETYAYSSAAALANEVIAGIRTVMAFNAQPFEIHR
;
A
#
# COMPACT_ATOMS: atom_id res chain seq x y z
N MET A 1 -4.22 33.40 6.68
CA MET A 1 -2.98 33.16 5.89
C MET A 1 -2.95 34.01 4.63
N ALA A 2 -4.03 34.06 3.83
CA ALA A 2 -4.15 35.02 2.73
C ALA A 2 -4.12 36.48 3.23
N ASP A 3 -4.85 36.80 4.30
CA ASP A 3 -4.91 38.17 4.82
C ASP A 3 -3.58 38.70 5.37
N THR A 4 -2.72 37.83 5.92
CA THR A 4 -1.40 38.23 6.44
C THR A 4 -0.37 38.47 5.34
N LEU A 5 -0.47 37.73 4.21
CA LEU A 5 0.34 37.97 3.01
C LEU A 5 -0.12 39.21 2.25
N ILE A 6 -1.43 39.40 2.12
CA ILE A 6 -2.03 40.59 1.49
C ILE A 6 -1.74 41.85 2.34
N ALA A 7 -1.77 41.75 3.67
CA ALA A 7 -1.36 42.84 4.56
C ALA A 7 0.14 43.13 4.47
N GLY A 8 0.98 42.10 4.28
CA GLY A 8 2.43 42.26 4.07
C GLY A 8 2.79 42.98 2.77
N GLU A 9 2.15 42.61 1.65
CA GLU A 9 2.33 43.30 0.35
C GLU A 9 1.83 44.75 0.38
N ARG A 10 0.72 45.00 1.08
CA ARG A 10 0.17 46.35 1.27
C ARG A 10 1.08 47.26 2.10
N ASN A 11 1.91 46.70 2.97
CA ASN A 11 2.89 47.46 3.76
C ASN A 11 4.24 47.63 3.05
N HIS A 12 4.63 46.70 2.16
CA HIS A 12 5.83 46.85 1.33
C HIS A 12 5.76 48.09 0.42
N SER A 13 4.56 48.42 -0.05
CA SER A 13 4.29 49.62 -0.87
C SER A 13 4.29 50.93 -0.06
N ARG A 14 4.32 50.89 1.28
CA ARG A 14 4.30 52.06 2.19
C ARG A 14 5.61 52.35 2.91
N ASN A 15 6.66 51.55 2.68
CA ASN A 15 8.02 51.72 3.23
C ASN A 15 8.12 51.77 4.78
N GLU A 16 7.06 51.39 5.51
CA GLU A 16 7.02 51.21 6.98
C GLU A 16 6.89 49.71 7.28
N LEU A 17 8.00 48.98 7.17
CA LEU A 17 8.08 47.61 7.66
C LEU A 17 8.54 47.66 9.12
N ASP A 18 7.59 47.60 10.05
CA ASP A 18 7.89 47.29 11.46
C ASP A 18 8.42 45.86 11.55
N ILE A 19 9.75 45.71 11.41
CA ILE A 19 10.47 44.44 11.44
C ILE A 19 10.17 43.66 12.73
N GLU A 20 9.91 44.35 13.84
CA GLU A 20 9.53 43.75 15.11
C GLU A 20 8.17 43.05 15.06
N VAL A 21 7.15 43.66 14.44
CA VAL A 21 5.80 43.09 14.33
C VAL A 21 5.80 41.92 13.35
N PHE A 22 6.55 42.02 12.25
CA PHE A 22 6.71 40.91 11.31
C PHE A 22 7.45 39.73 11.94
N SER A 23 8.56 39.97 12.64
CA SER A 23 9.35 38.94 13.33
C SER A 23 8.53 38.22 14.41
N SER A 24 7.75 38.96 15.21
CA SER A 24 6.88 38.38 16.25
C SER A 24 5.81 37.45 15.67
N ASN A 25 5.14 37.87 14.59
CA ASN A 25 4.14 37.03 13.91
C ASN A 25 4.77 35.77 13.30
N VAL A 26 5.93 35.89 12.65
CA VAL A 26 6.65 34.75 12.08
C VAL A 26 7.06 33.77 13.17
N LEU A 27 7.59 34.24 14.29
CA LEU A 27 7.96 33.39 15.44
C LEU A 27 6.75 32.66 16.03
N PHE A 28 5.60 33.33 16.13
CA PHE A 28 4.35 32.68 16.59
C PHE A 28 3.90 31.56 15.66
N TYR A 29 3.87 31.79 14.35
CA TYR A 29 3.50 30.75 13.37
C TYR A 29 4.50 29.61 13.32
N CYS A 30 5.81 29.90 13.39
CA CYS A 30 6.85 28.88 13.49
C CYS A 30 6.67 27.99 14.73
N GLY A 31 6.35 28.59 15.88
CA GLY A 31 6.04 27.85 17.10
C GLY A 31 4.81 26.95 16.95
N LEU A 32 3.75 27.44 16.30
CA LEU A 32 2.54 26.67 16.05
C LEU A 32 2.81 25.46 15.13
N TYR A 33 3.55 25.65 14.03
CA TYR A 33 3.95 24.55 13.14
C TYR A 33 4.83 23.52 13.85
N LEU A 34 5.76 23.96 14.71
CA LEU A 34 6.60 23.07 15.49
C LEU A 34 5.75 22.24 16.47
N GLY A 35 4.81 22.87 17.18
CA GLY A 35 3.88 22.18 18.06
C GLY A 35 3.01 21.16 17.32
N LEU A 36 2.52 21.52 16.13
CA LEU A 36 1.76 20.60 15.26
C LEU A 36 2.60 19.40 14.82
N GLY A 37 3.87 19.62 14.48
CA GLY A 37 4.81 18.56 14.11
C GLY A 37 5.07 17.57 15.26
N VAL A 38 5.31 18.09 16.47
CA VAL A 38 5.49 17.25 17.68
C VAL A 38 4.21 16.46 17.99
N ALA A 39 3.05 17.10 17.88
CA ALA A 39 1.77 16.42 18.10
C ALA A 39 1.51 15.30 17.07
N LEU A 40 1.78 15.55 15.79
CA LEU A 40 1.64 14.54 14.73
C LEU A 40 2.58 13.36 14.95
N LEU A 41 3.82 13.61 15.38
CA LEU A 41 4.77 12.55 15.70
C LEU A 41 4.26 11.71 16.88
N ALA A 42 3.84 12.35 17.96
CA ALA A 42 3.35 11.65 19.15
C ALA A 42 2.10 10.81 18.85
N VAL A 43 1.09 11.41 18.22
CA VAL A 43 -0.17 10.73 17.87
C VAL A 43 0.07 9.62 16.85
N GLY A 44 0.86 9.89 15.81
CA GLY A 44 1.18 8.90 14.78
C GLY A 44 1.94 7.71 15.35
N TYR A 45 2.92 7.95 16.24
CA TYR A 45 3.65 6.88 16.91
C TYR A 45 2.74 6.03 17.80
N ILE A 46 1.90 6.66 18.63
CA ILE A 46 0.98 5.95 19.53
C ILE A 46 -0.04 5.13 18.72
N ALA A 47 -0.61 5.71 17.66
CA ALA A 47 -1.58 5.04 16.81
C ALA A 47 -0.98 3.78 16.17
N ASN A 48 0.18 3.90 15.53
CA ASN A 48 0.85 2.76 14.90
C ASN A 48 1.27 1.71 15.94
N ALA A 49 1.90 2.11 17.04
CA ALA A 49 2.31 1.20 18.11
C ALA A 49 1.11 0.42 18.70
N SER A 50 -0.03 1.08 18.87
CA SER A 50 -1.26 0.44 19.34
C SER A 50 -1.77 -0.61 18.34
N LEU A 51 -1.81 -0.31 17.04
CA LEU A 51 -2.24 -1.24 15.99
C LEU A 51 -1.33 -2.45 15.91
N TYR A 52 -0.01 -2.26 15.93
CA TYR A 52 0.96 -3.37 15.96
C TYR A 52 0.77 -4.26 17.19
N THR A 53 0.59 -3.67 18.36
CA THR A 53 0.36 -4.41 19.61
C THR A 53 -0.95 -5.21 19.56
N MET A 54 -2.02 -4.62 19.01
CA MET A 54 -3.29 -5.33 18.83
C MET A 54 -3.15 -6.47 17.82
N CYS A 55 -2.45 -6.24 16.71
CA CYS A 55 -2.21 -7.22 15.66
C CYS A 55 -1.52 -8.48 16.22
N GLU A 56 -0.43 -8.31 16.95
CA GLU A 56 0.31 -9.43 17.57
C GLU A 56 -0.58 -10.26 18.50
N ARG A 57 -1.35 -9.60 19.37
CA ARG A 57 -2.30 -10.29 20.27
C ARG A 57 -3.33 -11.11 19.48
N ARG A 58 -3.84 -10.58 18.36
CA ARG A 58 -4.81 -11.31 17.53
C ARG A 58 -4.17 -12.50 16.82
N ILE A 59 -2.95 -12.35 16.29
CA ILE A 59 -2.22 -13.42 15.64
C ILE A 59 -1.96 -14.57 16.61
N HIS A 60 -1.55 -14.28 17.85
CA HIS A 60 -1.37 -15.32 18.87
C HIS A 60 -2.63 -16.16 19.10
N ILE A 61 -3.81 -15.52 19.19
CA ILE A 61 -5.08 -16.22 19.36
C ILE A 61 -5.41 -17.06 18.12
N ILE A 62 -5.20 -16.51 16.93
CA ILE A 62 -5.45 -17.22 15.67
C ILE A 62 -4.54 -18.46 15.57
N ARG A 63 -3.25 -18.31 15.90
CA ARG A 63 -2.28 -19.42 15.92
C ARG A 63 -2.70 -20.53 16.87
N ALA A 64 -3.15 -20.18 18.08
CA ALA A 64 -3.64 -21.16 19.06
C ALA A 64 -4.90 -21.89 18.55
N LYS A 65 -5.86 -21.15 17.97
CA LYS A 65 -7.08 -21.75 17.39
C LYS A 65 -6.77 -22.64 16.20
N TYR A 66 -5.84 -22.23 15.35
CA TYR A 66 -5.41 -23.02 14.19
C TYR A 66 -4.77 -24.33 14.63
N LEU A 67 -3.82 -24.28 15.57
CA LEU A 67 -3.18 -25.49 16.10
C LEU A 67 -4.20 -26.43 16.76
N ARG A 68 -5.15 -25.88 17.53
CA ARG A 68 -6.25 -26.66 18.13
C ARG A 68 -7.15 -27.32 17.08
N ALA A 69 -7.42 -26.65 15.97
CA ALA A 69 -8.21 -27.21 14.87
C ALA A 69 -7.45 -28.32 14.13
N VAL A 70 -6.15 -28.13 13.90
CA VAL A 70 -5.28 -29.15 13.30
C VAL A 70 -5.21 -30.39 14.17
N MET A 71 -5.02 -30.27 15.48
CA MET A 71 -4.98 -31.43 16.39
C MET A 71 -6.30 -32.22 16.48
N ARG A 72 -7.42 -31.68 15.98
CA ARG A 72 -8.73 -32.35 15.96
C ARG A 72 -9.01 -33.08 14.63
N GLN A 73 -8.10 -33.02 13.66
CA GLN A 73 -8.26 -33.71 12.38
C GLN A 73 -7.98 -35.20 12.48
N ASP A 74 -8.62 -35.98 11.60
CA ASP A 74 -8.47 -37.43 11.52
C ASP A 74 -7.13 -37.85 10.90
N MET A 75 -6.68 -39.07 11.18
CA MET A 75 -5.40 -39.59 10.66
C MET A 75 -5.34 -39.61 9.13
N THR A 76 -6.45 -39.91 8.46
CA THR A 76 -6.55 -39.89 6.99
C THR A 76 -6.32 -38.50 6.39
N TRP A 77 -6.65 -37.43 7.12
CA TRP A 77 -6.35 -36.06 6.69
C TRP A 77 -4.85 -35.76 6.79
N PHE A 78 -4.18 -36.28 7.83
CA PHE A 78 -2.73 -36.14 7.99
C PHE A 78 -1.95 -36.93 6.93
N ASP A 79 -2.44 -38.09 6.48
CA ASP A 79 -1.79 -38.87 5.42
C ASP A 79 -1.82 -38.16 4.05
N GLN A 80 -2.83 -37.30 3.82
CA GLN A 80 -2.93 -36.49 2.59
C GLN A 80 -2.05 -35.24 2.63
N GLN A 81 -1.60 -34.82 3.81
CA GLN A 81 -0.94 -33.53 4.00
C GLN A 81 0.55 -33.70 4.33
N GLN A 82 1.43 -33.14 3.49
CA GLN A 82 2.86 -33.13 3.79
C GLN A 82 3.13 -32.34 5.09
N THR A 83 3.77 -32.97 6.07
CA THR A 83 4.00 -32.42 7.43
C THR A 83 4.71 -31.06 7.42
N GLY A 84 5.60 -30.80 6.47
CA GLY A 84 6.25 -29.49 6.29
C GLY A 84 5.37 -28.41 5.65
N ALA A 85 4.46 -28.80 4.75
CA ALA A 85 3.59 -27.87 4.04
C ALA A 85 2.56 -27.21 4.97
N LEU A 86 2.11 -27.92 6.02
CA LEU A 86 1.15 -27.40 6.97
C LEU A 86 1.72 -26.26 7.83
N THR A 87 2.94 -26.45 8.33
CA THR A 87 3.65 -25.42 9.12
C THR A 87 3.95 -24.19 8.29
N MET A 88 4.40 -24.38 7.04
CA MET A 88 4.60 -23.28 6.09
C MET A 88 3.30 -22.54 5.78
N LYS A 89 2.20 -23.26 5.56
CA LYS A 89 0.87 -22.67 5.32
C LYS A 89 0.37 -21.87 6.52
N MET A 90 0.61 -22.36 7.73
CA MET A 90 0.29 -21.62 8.95
C MET A 90 1.13 -20.36 9.06
N SER A 91 2.46 -20.47 8.96
CA SER A 91 3.38 -19.34 9.14
C SER A 91 3.13 -18.25 8.10
N SER A 92 3.10 -18.61 6.81
CA SER A 92 2.82 -17.67 5.73
C SER A 92 1.41 -17.06 5.83
N GLY A 93 0.41 -17.82 6.27
CA GLY A 93 -0.94 -17.31 6.52
C GLY A 93 -0.96 -16.26 7.62
N MET A 94 -0.27 -16.50 8.74
CA MET A 94 -0.19 -15.54 9.84
C MET A 94 0.58 -14.28 9.44
N GLU A 95 1.67 -14.42 8.68
CA GLU A 95 2.46 -13.29 8.19
C GLU A 95 1.63 -12.39 7.26
N ARG A 96 0.88 -12.97 6.31
CA ARG A 96 -0.02 -12.20 5.45
C ARG A 96 -1.11 -11.46 6.22
N ILE A 97 -1.63 -12.05 7.30
CA ILE A 97 -2.60 -11.40 8.17
C ILE A 97 -1.93 -10.25 8.95
N LYS A 98 -0.70 -10.46 9.43
CA LYS A 98 0.10 -9.44 10.12
C LYS A 98 0.36 -8.24 9.24
N ASP A 99 0.79 -8.45 8.01
CA ASP A 99 1.05 -7.38 7.05
C ASP A 99 -0.23 -6.61 6.71
N GLY A 100 -1.35 -7.32 6.60
CA GLY A 100 -2.66 -6.71 6.36
C GLY A 100 -3.10 -5.82 7.51
N ILE A 101 -3.03 -6.31 8.75
CA ILE A 101 -3.60 -5.65 9.93
C ILE A 101 -2.64 -4.64 10.57
N GLY A 102 -1.35 -4.96 10.62
CA GLY A 102 -0.34 -4.16 11.31
C GLY A 102 -0.10 -2.83 10.63
N ASP A 103 0.31 -2.85 9.36
CA ASP A 103 0.76 -1.66 8.66
C ASP A 103 -0.31 -1.10 7.70
N LYS A 104 -0.90 -1.97 6.87
CA LYS A 104 -1.81 -1.53 5.81
C LYS A 104 -3.11 -0.94 6.34
N LEU A 105 -3.67 -1.49 7.43
CA LEU A 105 -4.88 -0.91 8.03
C LEU A 105 -4.62 0.49 8.59
N GLY A 106 -3.48 0.73 9.24
CA GLY A 106 -3.11 2.06 9.74
C GLY A 106 -3.03 3.08 8.61
N LEU A 107 -2.39 2.69 7.50
CA LEU A 107 -2.29 3.52 6.30
C LEU A 107 -3.66 3.80 5.67
N ILE A 108 -4.54 2.80 5.58
CA ILE A 108 -5.90 2.97 5.03
C ILE A 108 -6.72 3.91 5.90
N LEU A 109 -6.70 3.73 7.23
CA LEU A 109 -7.42 4.59 8.17
C LEU A 109 -6.91 6.02 8.12
N GLY A 110 -5.58 6.21 8.06
CA GLY A 110 -4.96 7.51 7.89
C GLY A 110 -5.36 8.18 6.58
N ALA A 111 -5.25 7.48 5.45
CA ALA A 111 -5.64 7.98 4.14
C ALA A 111 -7.14 8.33 4.08
N PHE A 112 -8.00 7.52 4.69
CA PHE A 112 -9.43 7.79 4.80
C PHE A 112 -9.70 9.04 5.65
N GLY A 113 -9.02 9.17 6.79
CA GLY A 113 -9.10 10.36 7.65
C GLY A 113 -8.65 11.63 6.93
N SER A 114 -7.53 11.58 6.22
CA SER A 114 -7.04 12.71 5.41
C SER A 114 -8.00 13.05 4.27
N PHE A 115 -8.59 12.04 3.63
CA PHE A 115 -9.59 12.25 2.59
C PHE A 115 -10.83 12.95 3.14
N VAL A 116 -11.43 12.44 4.21
CA VAL A 116 -12.64 13.04 4.81
C VAL A 116 -12.34 14.41 5.40
N GLY A 117 -11.23 14.55 6.12
CA GLY A 117 -10.81 15.81 6.73
C GLY A 117 -10.50 16.89 5.69
N GLY A 118 -9.77 16.54 4.63
CA GLY A 118 -9.45 17.45 3.53
C GLY A 118 -10.70 17.89 2.74
N ASN A 119 -11.60 16.95 2.42
CA ASN A 119 -12.85 17.28 1.74
C ASN A 119 -13.75 18.18 2.60
N SER A 120 -13.90 17.84 3.88
CA SER A 120 -14.69 18.62 4.82
C SER A 120 -14.14 20.04 4.94
N LEU A 121 -12.83 20.19 5.16
CA LEU A 121 -12.16 21.49 5.26
C LEU A 121 -12.31 22.32 3.96
N GLY A 122 -12.18 21.68 2.79
CA GLY A 122 -12.40 22.34 1.50
C GLY A 122 -13.81 22.91 1.37
N PHE A 123 -14.82 22.10 1.73
CA PHE A 123 -16.21 22.53 1.70
C PHE A 123 -16.53 23.65 2.69
N TYR A 124 -15.89 23.68 3.86
CA TYR A 124 -16.04 24.76 4.84
C TYR A 124 -15.50 26.10 4.34
N LEU A 125 -14.37 26.12 3.61
CA LEU A 125 -13.78 27.37 3.13
C LEU A 125 -14.49 27.92 1.89
N SER A 126 -14.65 27.10 0.86
CA SER A 126 -15.25 27.56 -0.40
C SER A 126 -15.85 26.41 -1.21
N TRP A 127 -17.16 26.19 -1.02
CA TRP A 127 -17.90 25.12 -1.70
C TRP A 127 -17.77 25.15 -3.23
N ARG A 128 -17.68 26.33 -3.85
CA ARG A 128 -17.59 26.48 -5.32
C ARG A 128 -16.29 25.96 -5.91
N MET A 129 -15.14 26.23 -5.28
CA MET A 129 -13.84 25.78 -5.78
C MET A 129 -13.63 24.29 -5.53
N THR A 130 -14.09 23.78 -4.38
CA THR A 130 -13.98 22.37 -4.02
C THR A 130 -14.79 21.49 -4.96
N LEU A 131 -16.00 21.87 -5.36
CA LEU A 131 -16.80 21.11 -6.33
C LEU A 131 -16.10 20.97 -7.69
N VAL A 132 -15.48 22.05 -8.19
CA VAL A 132 -14.75 22.01 -9.47
C VAL A 132 -13.57 21.04 -9.39
N MET A 133 -12.82 21.08 -8.29
CA MET A 133 -11.71 20.14 -8.05
C MET A 133 -12.19 18.70 -7.87
N LEU A 134 -13.36 18.49 -7.26
CA LEU A 134 -13.90 17.14 -7.04
C LEU A 134 -14.27 16.45 -8.36
N ILE A 135 -14.64 17.20 -9.40
CA ILE A 135 -14.98 16.65 -10.73
C ILE A 135 -13.74 16.14 -11.47
N THR A 136 -12.56 16.73 -11.23
CA THR A 136 -11.33 16.29 -11.91
C THR A 136 -10.76 14.99 -11.32
N VAL A 137 -11.01 14.73 -10.03
CA VAL A 137 -10.57 13.49 -9.34
C VAL A 137 -11.06 12.20 -10.01
N PRO A 138 -12.37 11.98 -10.29
CA PRO A 138 -12.84 10.76 -10.93
C PRO A 138 -12.36 10.64 -12.39
N LEU A 139 -12.13 11.76 -13.09
CA LEU A 139 -11.55 11.74 -14.44
C LEU A 139 -10.13 11.17 -14.40
N LEU A 140 -9.30 11.63 -13.47
CA LEU A 140 -7.96 11.11 -13.26
C LEU A 140 -7.96 9.65 -12.79
N MET A 141 -8.84 9.28 -11.86
CA MET A 141 -9.01 7.88 -11.43
C MET A 141 -9.44 6.97 -12.59
N GLY A 142 -10.31 7.45 -13.47
CA GLY A 142 -10.71 6.72 -14.67
C GLY A 142 -9.54 6.47 -15.61
N ALA A 143 -8.75 7.51 -15.89
CA ALA A 143 -7.57 7.40 -16.75
C ALA A 143 -6.53 6.43 -16.19
N THR A 144 -6.20 6.53 -14.89
CA THR A 144 -5.23 5.61 -14.26
C THR A 144 -5.74 4.18 -14.22
N GLN A 145 -7.04 3.96 -14.01
CA GLN A 145 -7.64 2.62 -14.02
C GLN A 145 -7.60 1.98 -15.39
N VAL A 146 -7.85 2.74 -16.47
CA VAL A 146 -7.74 2.23 -17.84
C VAL A 146 -6.30 1.85 -18.16
N SER A 147 -5.34 2.74 -17.90
CA SER A 147 -3.92 2.46 -18.09
C SER A 147 -3.44 1.25 -17.27
N GLY A 148 -3.88 1.13 -16.02
CA GLY A 148 -3.55 0.00 -15.16
C GLY A 148 -4.13 -1.33 -15.67
N LYS A 149 -5.38 -1.33 -16.18
CA LYS A 149 -5.99 -2.52 -16.80
C LYS A 149 -5.26 -2.93 -18.07
N LEU A 150 -4.86 -1.97 -18.91
CA LEU A 150 -4.09 -2.24 -20.12
C LEU A 150 -2.74 -2.87 -19.78
N LEU A 151 -2.00 -2.28 -18.83
CA LEU A 151 -0.72 -2.81 -18.38
C LEU A 151 -0.85 -4.22 -17.77
N SER A 152 -1.87 -4.44 -16.94
CA SER A 152 -2.12 -5.77 -16.36
C SER A 152 -2.46 -6.81 -17.43
N ARG A 153 -3.22 -6.45 -18.47
CA ARG A 153 -3.51 -7.36 -19.60
C ARG A 153 -2.25 -7.68 -20.40
N ALA A 154 -1.43 -6.67 -20.71
CA ALA A 154 -0.17 -6.87 -21.42
C ALA A 154 0.77 -7.80 -20.64
N SER A 155 0.98 -7.52 -19.34
CA SER A 155 1.83 -8.34 -18.47
C SER A 155 1.32 -9.79 -18.33
N LYS A 156 0.00 -10.01 -18.29
CA LYS A 156 -0.57 -11.37 -18.29
C LYS A 156 -0.29 -12.12 -19.59
N MET A 157 -0.42 -11.45 -20.73
CA MET A 157 -0.15 -12.05 -22.04
C MET A 157 1.34 -12.41 -22.18
N GLU A 158 2.22 -11.51 -21.74
CA GLU A 158 3.65 -11.73 -21.68
C GLU A 158 4.00 -12.94 -20.79
N THR A 159 3.47 -12.97 -19.56
CA THR A 159 3.67 -14.09 -18.63
C THR A 159 3.17 -15.40 -19.21
N TYR A 160 2.03 -15.38 -19.92
CA TYR A 160 1.48 -16.57 -20.57
C TYR A 160 2.39 -17.09 -21.69
N ALA A 161 2.84 -16.22 -22.60
CA ALA A 161 3.76 -16.59 -23.67
C ALA A 161 5.09 -17.15 -23.12
N TYR A 162 5.66 -16.49 -22.10
CA TYR A 162 6.86 -16.99 -21.42
C TYR A 162 6.62 -18.34 -20.74
N SER A 163 5.47 -18.52 -20.07
CA SER A 163 5.14 -19.80 -19.41
C SER A 163 5.01 -20.95 -20.41
N SER A 164 4.45 -20.70 -21.60
CA SER A 164 4.30 -21.71 -22.65
C SER A 164 5.66 -22.10 -23.25
N ALA A 165 6.52 -21.12 -23.53
CA ALA A 165 7.88 -21.38 -24.01
C ALA A 165 8.72 -22.12 -22.96
N ALA A 166 8.60 -21.72 -21.69
CA ALA A 166 9.25 -22.40 -20.58
C ALA A 166 8.74 -23.84 -20.41
N ALA A 167 7.44 -24.09 -20.59
CA ALA A 167 6.88 -25.44 -20.55
C ALA A 167 7.45 -26.33 -21.65
N LEU A 168 7.54 -25.82 -22.88
CA LEU A 168 8.16 -26.53 -24.01
C LEU A 168 9.64 -26.83 -23.71
N ALA A 169 10.41 -25.83 -23.28
CA ALA A 169 11.81 -26.04 -22.90
C ALA A 169 11.95 -27.11 -21.80
N ASN A 170 11.05 -27.12 -20.82
CA ASN A 170 11.05 -28.10 -19.74
C ASN A 170 10.73 -29.52 -20.26
N GLU A 171 9.84 -29.66 -21.24
CA GLU A 171 9.55 -30.94 -21.92
C GLU A 171 10.79 -31.49 -22.63
N VAL A 172 11.49 -30.64 -23.40
CA VAL A 172 12.71 -31.03 -24.13
C VAL A 172 13.82 -31.44 -23.17
N ILE A 173 14.02 -30.68 -22.09
CA ILE A 173 15.04 -30.97 -21.07
C ILE A 173 14.69 -32.26 -20.33
N ALA A 174 13.42 -32.47 -19.95
CA ALA A 174 12.99 -33.71 -19.31
C ALA A 174 13.17 -34.93 -20.23
N GLY A 175 12.92 -34.75 -21.54
CA GLY A 175 13.06 -35.75 -22.58
C GLY A 175 14.46 -35.87 -23.19
N ILE A 176 15.51 -35.24 -22.65
CA ILE A 176 16.79 -35.04 -23.35
C ILE A 176 17.43 -36.33 -23.88
N ARG A 177 17.31 -37.45 -23.14
CA ARG A 177 17.84 -38.75 -23.60
C ARG A 177 17.16 -39.24 -24.88
N THR A 178 15.85 -39.01 -25.03
CA THR A 178 15.09 -39.38 -26.22
C THR A 178 15.42 -38.46 -27.40
N VAL A 179 15.50 -37.14 -27.15
CA VAL A 179 15.88 -36.15 -28.18
C VAL A 179 17.29 -36.44 -28.72
N MET A 180 18.23 -36.80 -27.84
CA MET A 180 19.59 -37.20 -28.22
C MET A 180 19.62 -38.54 -28.97
N ALA A 181 18.80 -39.51 -28.57
CA ALA A 181 18.73 -40.81 -29.24
C ALA A 181 18.23 -40.71 -30.69
N PHE A 182 17.35 -39.74 -30.98
CA PHE A 182 16.83 -39.48 -32.34
C PHE A 182 17.56 -38.35 -33.07
N ASN A 183 18.60 -37.73 -32.49
CA ASN A 183 19.32 -36.58 -33.05
C ASN A 183 18.38 -35.39 -33.42
N ALA A 184 17.28 -35.22 -32.70
CA ALA A 184 16.21 -34.27 -33.01
C ALA A 184 16.46 -32.83 -32.51
N GLN A 185 17.66 -32.55 -31.98
CA GLN A 185 18.02 -31.24 -31.41
C GLN A 185 17.74 -30.03 -32.33
N PRO A 186 18.10 -30.04 -33.63
CA PRO A 186 17.86 -28.87 -34.49
C PRO A 186 16.38 -28.63 -34.77
N PHE A 187 15.54 -29.67 -34.69
CA PHE A 187 14.10 -29.56 -34.87
C PHE A 187 13.45 -28.89 -33.65
N GLU A 188 13.79 -29.34 -32.44
CA GLU A 188 13.25 -28.79 -31.19
C GLU A 188 13.68 -27.35 -30.89
N ILE A 189 14.82 -26.89 -31.43
CA ILE A 189 15.29 -25.49 -31.27
C ILE A 189 14.45 -24.51 -32.12
N HIS A 190 13.86 -24.98 -33.22
CA HIS A 190 13.10 -24.14 -34.16
C HIS A 190 11.58 -24.16 -33.90
N ARG A 191 11.14 -24.91 -32.90
CA ARG A 191 9.75 -25.15 -32.54
C ARG A 191 9.25 -24.14 -31.50
#